data_AF-A0A537DXF8-F1
#
_entry.id   AF-A0A537DXF8-F1
#
_cell.length_a   1.000
_cell.length_b   1.000
_cell.length_c   1.000
_cell.angle_alpha   90.00
_cell.angle_beta   90.00
_cell.angle_gamma   90.00
#
_symmetry.space_group_name_H-M   'P 1'
#
loop_
_entity.id
_entity.type
_entity.pdbx_description
1 polymer ?
#
loop_
_entity_poly.entity_id
_entity_poly.type
_entity_poly.pdbx_seq_one_letter_code
_entity_poly.pdbx_strand_id
1 'polypeptide(L)'
;MQSVISAIVSSRFGKILSFTIDTRRYLSGNLTHRLLKIAKLSLLLFATLLVSSAYAPQFLHGANGTSFSKFPVGHQEFLSSISADAVFGTSTSFTSGSTAPTTIVGPNIRVNAPQQPSPNGLLGRSETSVAVGANGLNSVAGWNEANGFLKVPFTVPSAIPGTPGLSGFAFSTDGGNTWTDTGPPPLFPATTPFFSGNVVTRGDPWMAVAPVGGTETFYYANLAVFANRDSNNNIVDAGVSVHRGTFTGTSFTFSDLHLLSAPNAPFDFYDKEAVAARQVNGQTIVAVSVTNFIGISTPGTNPAACQFGGGFGQIEVWRSADGGNTFQGPVIVQPDQTNIAADRNCGTGTLNQGSMPVIGPDGSVVVAWTNGPKFAQGSVVDSPTESIMAAGSTDGGKTFSSPVLVQKIIPGRQNPPVGFNRARYNDFPRLAVSSSGVFFLALQNAVVAGNQGIG
;
A
#
# COMPACT_ATOMS: atom_id res chain seq x y z
N MET A 1 41.74 -18.61 -12.99
CA MET A 1 40.66 -18.08 -12.14
C MET A 1 41.12 -18.04 -10.69
N GLN A 2 41.08 -16.87 -10.04
CA GLN A 2 41.34 -16.68 -8.61
C GLN A 2 39.99 -16.40 -7.94
N SER A 3 39.64 -17.14 -6.90
CA SER A 3 38.48 -16.86 -6.04
C SER A 3 38.99 -16.34 -4.70
N VAL A 4 38.80 -15.04 -4.44
CA VAL A 4 39.04 -14.41 -3.15
C VAL A 4 37.70 -14.29 -2.44
N ILE A 5 37.61 -14.76 -1.19
CA ILE A 5 36.43 -14.55 -0.34
C ILE A 5 36.80 -13.46 0.66
N SER A 6 36.08 -12.34 0.61
CA SER A 6 36.20 -11.26 1.60
C SER A 6 34.92 -11.18 2.42
N ALA A 7 35.07 -11.05 3.74
CA ALA A 7 33.97 -10.77 4.67
C ALA A 7 34.30 -9.50 5.45
N ILE A 8 33.32 -8.61 5.59
CA ILE A 8 33.43 -7.35 6.33
C ILE A 8 32.47 -7.42 7.50
N VAL A 9 32.99 -7.25 8.72
CA VAL A 9 32.16 -7.13 9.93
C VAL A 9 32.40 -5.75 10.54
N SER A 10 31.33 -4.96 10.63
CA SER A 10 31.34 -3.63 11.22
C SER A 10 31.00 -3.69 12.71
N SER A 11 31.79 -3.03 13.56
CA SER A 11 31.47 -2.84 14.98
C SER A 11 31.18 -1.37 15.29
N ARG A 12 30.32 -1.13 16.29
CA ARG A 12 29.84 0.20 16.72
C ARG A 12 30.91 1.19 17.22
N PHE A 13 32.20 0.84 17.19
CA PHE A 13 33.31 1.72 17.59
C PHE A 13 34.25 2.12 16.44
N GLY A 14 33.82 1.99 15.18
CA GLY A 14 34.44 2.71 14.06
C GLY A 14 35.77 2.14 13.54
N LYS A 15 36.14 0.90 13.88
CA LYS A 15 37.22 0.18 13.18
C LYS A 15 36.64 -0.95 12.34
N ILE A 16 36.92 -0.89 11.03
CA ILE A 16 36.60 -1.94 10.07
C ILE A 16 37.71 -2.99 10.15
N LEU A 17 37.36 -4.21 10.57
CA LEU A 17 38.25 -5.37 10.43
C LEU A 17 37.91 -6.06 9.11
N SER A 18 38.81 -5.90 8.13
CA SER A 18 38.78 -6.62 6.87
C SER A 18 39.63 -7.88 7.00
N PHE A 19 39.04 -9.04 6.69
CA PHE A 19 39.78 -10.28 6.54
C PHE A 19 39.65 -10.76 5.09
N THR A 20 40.77 -10.81 4.39
CA THR A 20 40.88 -11.36 3.04
C THR A 20 41.52 -12.74 3.13
N ILE A 21 40.78 -13.79 2.77
CA ILE A 21 41.32 -15.15 2.71
C ILE A 21 41.68 -15.48 1.26
N ASP A 22 42.97 -15.60 0.98
CA ASP A 22 43.46 -16.19 -0.27
C ASP A 22 43.27 -17.71 -0.23
N THR A 23 42.27 -18.20 -0.96
CA THR A 23 41.87 -19.60 -1.00
C THR A 23 42.97 -20.53 -1.49
N ARG A 24 43.93 -20.06 -2.32
CA ARG A 24 45.06 -20.90 -2.79
C ARG A 24 46.06 -21.16 -1.68
N ARG A 25 46.39 -20.15 -0.87
CA ARG A 25 47.25 -20.33 0.31
C ARG A 25 46.53 -21.09 1.41
N TYR A 26 45.24 -20.84 1.60
CA TYR A 26 44.47 -21.47 2.68
C TYR A 26 44.28 -22.97 2.46
N LEU A 27 44.08 -23.40 1.21
CA LEU A 27 43.93 -24.81 0.82
C LEU A 27 45.25 -25.48 0.41
N SER A 28 46.40 -24.81 0.55
CA SER A 28 47.70 -25.47 0.37
C SER A 28 48.10 -26.28 1.61
N GLY A 29 48.71 -27.45 1.39
CA GLY A 29 49.07 -28.42 2.44
C GLY A 29 48.42 -29.80 2.24
N ASN A 30 48.89 -30.79 3.01
CA ASN A 30 48.31 -32.14 3.03
C ASN A 30 46.90 -32.13 3.67
N LEU A 31 46.15 -33.22 3.48
CA LEU A 31 44.74 -33.32 3.87
C LEU A 31 44.51 -32.99 5.36
N THR A 32 45.38 -33.48 6.24
CA THR A 32 45.33 -33.23 7.68
C THR A 32 45.47 -31.74 8.00
N HIS A 33 46.36 -31.04 7.30
CA HIS A 33 46.59 -29.62 7.48
C HIS A 33 45.42 -28.77 6.95
N ARG A 34 44.71 -29.23 5.91
CA ARG A 34 43.50 -28.56 5.40
C ARG A 34 42.32 -28.73 6.37
N LEU A 35 42.13 -29.93 6.91
CA LEU A 35 41.06 -30.21 7.88
C LEU A 35 41.23 -29.38 9.17
N LEU A 36 42.46 -29.20 9.65
CA LEU A 36 42.73 -28.37 10.83
C LEU A 36 42.43 -26.88 10.58
N LYS A 37 42.71 -26.37 9.38
CA LYS A 37 42.40 -24.98 8.98
C LYS A 37 40.90 -24.73 8.83
N ILE A 38 40.15 -25.73 8.34
CA ILE A 38 38.69 -25.68 8.25
C ILE A 38 38.07 -25.70 9.65
N ALA A 39 38.53 -26.60 10.53
CA ALA A 39 38.03 -26.68 11.92
C ALA A 39 38.24 -25.37 12.69
N LYS A 40 39.41 -24.71 12.54
CA LYS A 40 39.68 -23.40 13.15
C LYS A 40 38.75 -22.30 12.61
N LEU A 41 38.47 -22.29 11.30
CA LEU A 41 37.57 -21.30 10.70
C LEU A 41 36.12 -21.49 11.16
N SER A 42 35.66 -22.74 11.23
CA SER A 42 34.33 -23.09 11.74
C SER A 42 34.16 -22.71 13.21
N LEU A 43 35.20 -22.91 14.03
CA LEU A 43 35.18 -22.51 15.44
C LEU A 43 35.11 -20.97 15.60
N LEU A 44 35.82 -20.23 14.74
CA LEU A 44 35.79 -18.76 14.76
C LEU A 44 34.42 -18.20 14.35
N LEU A 45 33.80 -18.78 13.31
CA LEU A 45 32.45 -18.43 12.88
C LEU A 45 31.40 -18.76 13.94
N PHE A 46 31.52 -19.94 14.57
CA PHE A 46 30.62 -20.33 15.67
C PHE A 46 30.75 -19.42 16.89
N ALA A 47 31.97 -19.04 17.28
CA ALA A 47 32.18 -18.08 18.37
C ALA A 47 31.60 -16.69 18.04
N THR A 48 31.68 -16.25 16.78
CA THR A 48 31.11 -14.96 16.34
C THR A 48 29.58 -14.98 16.39
N LEU A 49 28.95 -16.11 16.09
CA LEU A 49 27.49 -16.32 16.17
C LEU A 49 26.98 -16.40 17.63
N LEU A 50 27.80 -16.93 18.54
CA LEU A 50 27.49 -16.96 19.97
C LEU A 50 27.61 -15.56 20.61
N VAL A 51 28.58 -14.75 20.18
CA VAL A 51 28.74 -13.38 20.69
C VAL A 51 27.63 -12.45 20.17
N SER A 52 27.13 -12.64 18.94
CA SER A 52 26.01 -11.86 18.42
C SER A 52 24.65 -12.24 19.04
N SER A 53 24.46 -13.49 19.45
CA SER A 53 23.26 -13.92 20.18
C SER A 53 23.27 -13.53 21.66
N ALA A 54 24.43 -13.38 22.28
CA ALA A 54 24.58 -12.89 23.65
C ALA A 54 24.38 -11.36 23.81
N TYR A 55 24.39 -10.59 22.71
CA TYR A 55 24.25 -9.11 22.71
C TYR A 55 22.95 -8.58 22.09
N ALA A 56 21.95 -9.45 21.85
CA ALA A 56 20.60 -8.99 21.57
C ALA A 56 20.03 -8.31 22.83
N PRO A 57 19.55 -7.06 22.78
CA PRO A 57 18.96 -6.42 23.94
C PRO A 57 17.72 -7.21 24.36
N GLN A 58 17.75 -7.76 25.56
CA GLN A 58 16.59 -8.32 26.22
C GLN A 58 15.62 -7.19 26.55
N PHE A 59 14.65 -6.93 25.69
CA PHE A 59 13.44 -6.20 26.07
C PHE A 59 12.51 -7.16 26.82
N LEU A 60 12.83 -7.39 28.09
CA LEU A 60 11.91 -7.87 29.10
C LEU A 60 11.76 -6.77 30.13
N HIS A 61 10.71 -5.97 30.04
CA HIS A 61 10.05 -5.33 31.19
C HIS A 61 8.55 -5.34 30.91
N GLY A 62 7.83 -6.11 31.73
CA GLY A 62 6.38 -6.21 31.67
C GLY A 62 5.72 -4.92 32.13
N ALA A 63 4.66 -4.54 31.42
CA ALA A 63 3.62 -3.68 31.96
C ALA A 63 2.43 -4.57 32.33
N ASN A 64 2.47 -5.12 33.54
CA ASN A 64 1.26 -5.64 34.17
C ASN A 64 0.36 -4.45 34.56
N GLY A 65 -0.87 -4.44 34.05
CA GLY A 65 -1.98 -3.67 34.62
C GLY A 65 -2.46 -2.48 33.78
N THR A 66 -3.24 -2.72 32.73
CA THR A 66 -4.21 -1.72 32.25
C THR A 66 -5.47 -1.81 33.10
N SER A 67 -5.40 -1.30 34.33
CA SER A 67 -6.63 -0.90 35.02
C SER A 67 -7.14 0.37 34.33
N PHE A 68 -8.36 0.30 33.80
CA PHE A 68 -9.11 1.38 33.15
C PHE A 68 -9.35 2.63 34.02
N SER A 69 -8.80 2.68 35.24
CA SER A 69 -8.94 3.78 36.20
C SER A 69 -7.87 4.88 36.08
N LYS A 70 -6.91 4.77 35.15
CA LYS A 70 -5.79 5.72 35.00
C LYS A 70 -5.87 6.63 33.76
N PHE A 71 -7.04 6.76 33.14
CA PHE A 71 -7.19 7.70 32.01
C PHE A 71 -7.18 9.14 32.54
N PRO A 72 -6.27 10.03 32.10
CA PRO A 72 -6.23 11.42 32.56
C PRO A 72 -7.52 12.15 32.16
N VAL A 73 -8.19 12.78 33.12
CA VAL A 73 -9.50 13.45 32.93
C VAL A 73 -9.44 14.55 31.85
N GLY A 74 -8.27 15.18 31.63
CA GLY A 74 -8.08 16.20 30.59
C GLY A 74 -7.84 15.68 29.17
N HIS A 75 -7.99 14.38 28.91
CA HIS A 75 -7.79 13.80 27.56
C HIS A 75 -9.10 13.37 26.88
N GLN A 76 -10.24 13.74 27.48
CA GLN A 76 -11.58 13.36 27.02
C GLN A 76 -11.91 13.94 25.63
N GLU A 77 -11.35 15.11 25.33
CA GLU A 77 -11.50 15.86 24.08
C GLU A 77 -10.71 15.29 22.88
N PHE A 78 -9.90 14.26 23.10
CA PHE A 78 -9.12 13.59 22.03
C PHE A 78 -9.69 12.23 21.62
N LEU A 79 -10.84 11.83 22.18
CA LEU A 79 -11.53 10.61 21.82
C LEU A 79 -12.57 10.91 20.74
N SER A 80 -12.66 10.02 19.73
CA SER A 80 -13.84 10.00 18.86
C SER A 80 -15.10 9.79 19.70
N SER A 81 -16.24 10.30 19.27
CA SER A 81 -17.51 10.23 20.01
C SER A 81 -17.86 8.80 20.47
N ILE A 82 -17.55 7.81 19.64
CA ILE A 82 -17.77 6.38 19.94
C ILE A 82 -16.80 5.85 21.00
N SER A 83 -15.55 6.35 20.99
CA SER A 83 -14.53 5.99 21.99
C SER A 83 -14.79 6.65 23.34
N ALA A 84 -15.35 7.86 23.35
CA ALA A 84 -15.76 8.54 24.58
C ALA A 84 -16.96 7.85 25.26
N ASP A 85 -17.97 7.45 24.49
CA ASP A 85 -19.15 6.73 24.99
C ASP A 85 -18.80 5.37 25.59
N ALA A 86 -17.92 4.61 24.93
CA ALA A 86 -17.49 3.30 25.40
C ALA A 86 -16.66 3.36 26.70
N VAL A 87 -16.01 4.50 26.98
CA VAL A 87 -15.08 4.65 28.12
C VAL A 87 -15.71 5.38 29.30
N PHE A 88 -16.58 6.35 29.06
CA PHE A 88 -17.10 7.23 30.12
C PHE A 88 -18.63 7.24 30.25
N GLY A 89 -19.38 6.70 29.29
CA GLY A 89 -20.85 6.62 29.36
C GLY A 89 -21.57 7.97 29.49
N THR A 90 -20.91 9.09 29.18
CA THR A 90 -21.46 10.44 29.34
C THR A 90 -21.68 11.11 27.99
N SER A 91 -22.90 11.04 27.48
CA SER A 91 -23.35 11.94 26.43
C SER A 91 -23.52 13.34 27.04
N THR A 92 -22.63 14.26 26.68
CA THR A 92 -22.93 15.69 26.79
C THR A 92 -22.86 16.30 25.40
N SER A 93 -24.02 16.76 24.93
CA SER A 93 -24.18 17.36 23.62
C SER A 93 -23.43 18.69 23.58
N PHE A 94 -22.37 18.77 22.79
CA PHE A 94 -21.73 20.05 22.46
C PHE A 94 -22.60 20.80 21.45
N THR A 95 -23.16 21.93 21.87
CA THR A 95 -23.84 22.87 20.98
C THR A 95 -22.80 23.87 20.47
N SER A 96 -22.22 23.61 19.29
CA SER A 96 -21.50 24.64 18.55
C SER A 96 -22.54 25.52 17.83
N GLY A 97 -22.53 26.81 18.14
CA GLY A 97 -23.37 27.84 17.52
C GLY A 97 -22.94 28.17 16.09
N SER A 98 -22.82 27.17 15.23
CA SER A 98 -22.75 27.33 13.79
C SER A 98 -24.02 26.72 13.21
N THR A 99 -24.80 27.49 12.47
CA THR A 99 -25.85 26.97 11.58
C THR A 99 -25.22 26.24 10.39
N ALA A 100 -24.22 25.40 10.65
CA ALA A 100 -23.86 24.32 9.75
C ALA A 100 -25.09 23.41 9.68
N PRO A 101 -25.48 22.94 8.48
CA PRO A 101 -26.53 21.96 8.36
C PRO A 101 -26.19 20.81 9.32
N THR A 102 -27.08 20.54 10.28
CA THR A 102 -26.97 19.36 11.15
C THR A 102 -26.79 18.16 10.24
N THR A 103 -25.56 17.65 10.19
CA THR A 103 -25.24 16.46 9.41
C THR A 103 -25.90 15.31 10.14
N ILE A 104 -26.98 14.79 9.57
CA ILE A 104 -27.63 13.60 10.09
C ILE A 104 -26.69 12.43 9.75
N VAL A 105 -25.90 12.00 10.73
CA VAL A 105 -25.08 10.80 10.61
C VAL A 105 -25.96 9.61 10.97
N GLY A 106 -26.02 8.61 10.09
CA GLY A 106 -26.72 7.36 10.36
C GLY A 106 -26.08 6.57 11.51
N PRO A 107 -26.73 5.49 11.99
CA PRO A 107 -26.12 4.62 12.99
C PRO A 107 -24.79 4.03 12.51
N ASN A 108 -23.90 3.73 13.44
CA ASN A 108 -22.67 2.98 13.11
C ASN A 108 -23.03 1.53 12.78
N ILE A 109 -23.01 1.21 11.48
CA ILE A 109 -23.26 -0.15 11.00
C ILE A 109 -21.94 -0.86 10.75
N ARG A 110 -21.83 -2.09 11.26
CA ARG A 110 -20.69 -2.96 11.00
C ARG A 110 -20.82 -3.58 9.62
N VAL A 111 -19.82 -3.40 8.78
CA VAL A 111 -19.82 -3.91 7.39
C VAL A 111 -19.35 -5.36 7.24
N ASN A 112 -18.80 -5.96 8.31
CA ASN A 112 -18.10 -7.23 8.26
C ASN A 112 -18.31 -8.11 9.49
N ALA A 113 -18.00 -9.40 9.36
CA ALA A 113 -18.08 -10.36 10.44
C ALA A 113 -17.07 -10.03 11.57
N PRO A 114 -17.25 -10.52 12.80
CA PRO A 114 -16.22 -10.41 13.84
C PRO A 114 -14.92 -11.15 13.45
N GLN A 115 -13.75 -10.53 13.65
CA GLN A 115 -12.45 -11.20 13.53
C GLN A 115 -12.14 -12.02 14.80
N GLN A 116 -11.48 -13.16 14.61
CA GLN A 116 -10.94 -13.96 15.72
C GLN A 116 -9.52 -13.48 16.06
N PRO A 117 -9.18 -13.29 17.34
CA PRO A 117 -7.80 -13.00 17.73
C PRO A 117 -6.90 -14.23 17.61
N SER A 118 -5.59 -14.01 17.77
CA SER A 118 -4.59 -15.08 17.88
C SER A 118 -4.97 -16.07 19.00
N PRO A 119 -4.74 -17.39 18.83
CA PRO A 119 -4.05 -18.05 17.71
C PRO A 119 -4.95 -18.37 16.51
N ASN A 120 -6.26 -18.17 16.62
CA ASN A 120 -7.25 -18.63 15.63
C ASN A 120 -7.49 -17.61 14.49
N GLY A 121 -6.87 -16.44 14.58
CA GLY A 121 -6.96 -15.39 13.57
C GLY A 121 -6.02 -14.21 13.88
N LEU A 122 -6.16 -13.14 13.10
CA LEU A 122 -5.51 -11.86 13.32
C LEU A 122 -6.55 -10.75 13.37
N LEU A 123 -6.26 -9.75 14.21
CA LEU A 123 -7.08 -8.55 14.32
C LEU A 123 -6.47 -7.45 13.46
N GLY A 124 -7.30 -6.73 12.72
CA GLY A 124 -6.87 -5.60 11.94
C GLY A 124 -7.65 -5.46 10.65
N ARG A 125 -8.16 -4.25 10.44
CA ARG A 125 -8.81 -3.82 9.22
C ARG A 125 -8.31 -2.42 8.93
N SER A 126 -7.68 -2.25 7.78
CA SER A 126 -7.18 -0.96 7.31
C SER A 126 -7.66 -0.72 5.89
N GLU A 127 -7.42 0.50 5.40
CA GLU A 127 -7.60 0.85 3.99
C GLU A 127 -8.99 0.46 3.47
N THR A 128 -10.01 0.98 4.15
CA THR A 128 -11.40 0.77 3.75
C THR A 128 -11.76 1.65 2.57
N SER A 129 -12.42 1.05 1.57
CA SER A 129 -12.99 1.76 0.42
C SER A 129 -14.42 1.32 0.20
N VAL A 130 -15.27 2.21 -0.31
CA VAL A 130 -16.68 1.95 -0.58
C VAL A 130 -17.09 2.57 -1.92
N ALA A 131 -17.91 1.87 -2.67
CA ALA A 131 -18.63 2.40 -3.82
C ALA A 131 -20.13 2.21 -3.62
N VAL A 132 -20.91 3.20 -4.05
CA VAL A 132 -22.36 3.25 -3.92
C VAL A 132 -22.96 3.50 -5.29
N GLY A 133 -23.86 2.62 -5.71
CA GLY A 133 -24.59 2.73 -6.96
C GLY A 133 -25.51 3.96 -6.99
N ALA A 134 -25.92 4.35 -8.19
CA ALA A 134 -26.72 5.55 -8.46
C ALA A 134 -28.08 5.55 -7.74
N ASN A 135 -28.63 4.38 -7.43
CA ASN A 135 -29.88 4.26 -6.66
C ASN A 135 -29.69 4.49 -5.15
N GLY A 136 -28.44 4.57 -4.66
CA GLY A 136 -28.11 4.71 -3.25
C GLY A 136 -28.41 3.48 -2.40
N LEU A 137 -28.91 2.40 -2.99
CA LEU A 137 -29.27 1.15 -2.29
C LEU A 137 -28.14 0.13 -2.37
N ASN A 138 -27.60 -0.05 -3.58
CA ASN A 138 -26.55 -1.02 -3.85
C ASN A 138 -25.18 -0.43 -3.47
N SER A 139 -24.48 -1.07 -2.54
CA SER A 139 -23.16 -0.62 -2.10
C SER A 139 -22.21 -1.79 -1.95
N VAL A 140 -20.92 -1.56 -2.20
CA VAL A 140 -19.86 -2.55 -1.97
C VAL A 140 -18.73 -1.88 -1.19
N ALA A 141 -18.30 -2.50 -0.10
CA ALA A 141 -17.19 -2.05 0.73
C ALA A 141 -16.07 -3.08 0.70
N GLY A 142 -14.82 -2.62 0.73
CA GLY A 142 -13.62 -3.45 0.79
C GLY A 142 -12.67 -2.97 1.87
N TRP A 143 -11.84 -3.86 2.39
CA TRP A 143 -10.85 -3.56 3.43
C TRP A 143 -9.70 -4.58 3.40
N ASN A 144 -8.57 -4.22 4.00
CA ASN A 144 -7.50 -5.18 4.30
C ASN A 144 -7.93 -6.14 5.41
N GLU A 145 -7.83 -7.45 5.17
CA GLU A 145 -8.23 -8.52 6.07
C GLU A 145 -7.01 -9.24 6.63
N ALA A 146 -6.68 -8.97 7.90
CA ALA A 146 -5.49 -9.50 8.55
C ALA A 146 -5.43 -11.04 8.57
N ASN A 147 -6.58 -11.75 8.60
CA ASN A 147 -6.59 -13.21 8.53
C ASN A 147 -5.98 -13.77 7.25
N GLY A 148 -5.93 -12.99 6.17
CA GLY A 148 -5.27 -13.41 4.94
C GLY A 148 -3.78 -13.73 5.12
N PHE A 149 -3.10 -13.12 6.10
CA PHE A 149 -1.69 -13.44 6.39
C PHE A 149 -1.50 -14.88 6.86
N LEU A 150 -2.54 -15.51 7.42
CA LEU A 150 -2.52 -16.90 7.89
C LEU A 150 -2.84 -17.91 6.77
N LYS A 151 -3.03 -17.43 5.54
CA LYS A 151 -3.39 -18.25 4.37
C LYS A 151 -2.29 -18.23 3.31
N VAL A 152 -2.31 -19.20 2.41
CA VAL A 152 -1.47 -19.22 1.19
C VAL A 152 -1.79 -17.97 0.34
N PRO A 153 -0.86 -17.33 -0.37
CA PRO A 153 0.57 -17.61 -0.41
C PRO A 153 1.33 -17.04 0.78
N PHE A 154 0.73 -16.31 1.72
CA PHE A 154 1.46 -15.59 2.78
C PHE A 154 2.04 -16.50 3.85
N THR A 155 1.30 -17.53 4.27
CA THR A 155 1.76 -18.58 5.20
C THR A 155 1.62 -19.97 4.56
N VAL A 156 2.67 -20.80 4.68
CA VAL A 156 2.72 -22.16 4.13
C VAL A 156 3.28 -23.13 5.17
N PRO A 157 2.56 -24.20 5.56
CA PRO A 157 1.17 -24.50 5.19
C PRO A 157 0.18 -23.48 5.78
N SER A 158 -1.02 -23.37 5.21
CA SER A 158 -2.07 -22.48 5.73
C SER A 158 -2.37 -22.80 7.20
N ALA A 159 -2.43 -21.78 8.06
CA ALA A 159 -2.76 -21.96 9.48
C ALA A 159 -4.28 -22.05 9.71
N ILE A 160 -5.07 -21.51 8.79
CA ILE A 160 -6.55 -21.55 8.81
C ILE A 160 -7.11 -21.97 7.44
N PRO A 161 -8.30 -22.59 7.36
CA PRO A 161 -8.95 -22.91 6.08
C PRO A 161 -9.55 -21.67 5.38
N GLY A 162 -9.95 -21.84 4.12
CA GLY A 162 -10.74 -20.87 3.35
C GLY A 162 -10.00 -20.19 2.20
N THR A 163 -10.72 -19.39 1.41
CA THR A 163 -10.19 -18.64 0.26
C THR A 163 -9.09 -17.68 0.73
N PRO A 164 -7.93 -17.63 0.05
CA PRO A 164 -6.84 -16.72 0.38
C PRO A 164 -7.12 -15.28 -0.06
N GLY A 165 -6.38 -14.33 0.50
CA GLY A 165 -6.49 -12.90 0.18
C GLY A 165 -6.29 -12.02 1.41
N LEU A 166 -5.49 -10.97 1.26
CA LEU A 166 -5.31 -9.91 2.26
C LEU A 166 -6.37 -8.83 2.16
N SER A 167 -7.38 -8.99 1.30
CA SER A 167 -8.49 -8.05 1.18
C SER A 167 -9.82 -8.80 1.21
N GLY A 168 -10.77 -8.27 1.97
CA GLY A 168 -12.15 -8.73 2.03
C GLY A 168 -13.12 -7.74 1.38
N PHE A 169 -14.36 -8.18 1.16
CA PHE A 169 -15.43 -7.31 0.74
C PHE A 169 -16.78 -7.70 1.34
N ALA A 170 -17.70 -6.74 1.35
CA ALA A 170 -19.10 -6.93 1.69
C ALA A 170 -19.97 -6.11 0.75
N PHE A 171 -21.23 -6.48 0.65
CA PHE A 171 -22.21 -5.71 -0.12
C PHE A 171 -23.48 -5.42 0.69
N SER A 172 -24.19 -4.38 0.28
CA SER A 172 -25.49 -3.96 0.78
C SER A 172 -26.43 -3.70 -0.38
N THR A 173 -27.72 -3.97 -0.19
CA THR A 173 -28.81 -3.71 -1.14
C THR A 173 -29.91 -2.82 -0.56
N ASP A 174 -29.68 -2.27 0.63
CA ASP A 174 -30.64 -1.47 1.40
C ASP A 174 -30.07 -0.12 1.83
N GLY A 175 -29.07 0.37 1.12
CA GLY A 175 -28.44 1.67 1.36
C GLY A 175 -27.48 1.68 2.54
N GLY A 176 -26.85 0.53 2.83
CA GLY A 176 -25.87 0.38 3.89
C GLY A 176 -26.47 0.13 5.28
N ASN A 177 -27.78 -0.12 5.37
CA ASN A 177 -28.45 -0.46 6.63
C ASN A 177 -28.06 -1.87 7.11
N THR A 178 -27.87 -2.80 6.18
CA THR A 178 -27.31 -4.13 6.43
C THR A 178 -26.23 -4.47 5.42
N TRP A 179 -25.30 -5.35 5.83
CA TRP A 179 -24.16 -5.77 5.02
C TRP A 179 -23.98 -7.28 5.05
N THR A 180 -23.69 -7.86 3.88
CA THR A 180 -23.32 -9.26 3.73
C THR A 180 -21.82 -9.34 3.50
N ASP A 181 -21.07 -9.82 4.50
CA ASP A 181 -19.64 -10.12 4.38
C ASP A 181 -19.44 -11.40 3.58
N THR A 182 -18.63 -11.32 2.53
CA THR A 182 -18.36 -12.42 1.60
C THR A 182 -16.93 -12.94 1.71
N GLY A 183 -16.09 -12.34 2.57
CA GLY A 183 -14.66 -12.65 2.65
C GLY A 183 -13.90 -12.12 1.43
N PRO A 184 -12.80 -12.79 1.02
CA PRO A 184 -12.00 -12.35 -0.12
C PRO A 184 -12.72 -12.49 -1.47
N PRO A 185 -12.35 -11.67 -2.49
CA PRO A 185 -12.79 -11.87 -3.87
C PRO A 185 -12.46 -13.29 -4.40
N PRO A 186 -13.24 -13.80 -5.36
CA PRO A 186 -12.95 -15.09 -5.98
C PRO A 186 -11.61 -15.06 -6.73
N LEU A 187 -10.95 -16.21 -6.80
CA LEU A 187 -9.67 -16.32 -7.49
C LEU A 187 -9.90 -16.47 -8.99
N PHE A 188 -9.21 -15.65 -9.78
CA PHE A 188 -9.21 -15.74 -11.23
C PHE A 188 -7.81 -16.12 -11.74
N PRO A 189 -7.73 -16.96 -12.79
CA PRO A 189 -6.45 -17.25 -13.43
C PRO A 189 -5.95 -16.01 -14.18
N ALA A 190 -4.64 -15.78 -14.12
CA ALA A 190 -3.97 -14.78 -14.92
C ALA A 190 -2.59 -15.29 -15.37
N THR A 191 -2.07 -14.67 -16.42
CA THR A 191 -0.75 -14.96 -16.99
C THR A 191 -0.02 -13.65 -17.25
N THR A 192 1.21 -13.59 -16.76
CA THR A 192 2.22 -12.61 -17.16
C THR A 192 3.26 -13.30 -18.05
N PRO A 193 4.19 -12.56 -18.69
CA PRO A 193 5.28 -13.16 -19.45
C PRO A 193 6.20 -14.10 -18.64
N PHE A 194 6.21 -13.99 -17.31
CA PHE A 194 7.14 -14.74 -16.44
C PHE A 194 6.46 -15.68 -15.45
N PHE A 195 5.13 -15.59 -15.28
CA PHE A 195 4.39 -16.40 -14.30
C PHE A 195 2.91 -16.56 -14.67
N SER A 196 2.35 -17.73 -14.37
CA SER A 196 0.93 -18.04 -14.53
C SER A 196 0.36 -18.67 -13.27
N GLY A 197 -0.85 -18.32 -12.91
CA GLY A 197 -1.54 -18.89 -11.76
C GLY A 197 -2.81 -18.13 -11.40
N ASN A 198 -3.42 -18.52 -10.29
CA ASN A 198 -4.55 -17.79 -9.73
C ASN A 198 -4.06 -16.52 -9.02
N VAL A 199 -4.77 -15.42 -9.19
CA VAL A 199 -4.48 -14.14 -8.54
C VAL A 199 -5.17 -14.07 -7.18
N VAL A 200 -4.46 -13.53 -6.20
CA VAL A 200 -4.90 -13.32 -4.82
C VAL A 200 -4.67 -11.85 -4.46
N THR A 201 -5.63 -11.26 -3.74
CA THR A 201 -5.52 -9.89 -3.22
C THR A 201 -4.39 -9.77 -2.19
N ARG A 202 -3.54 -8.75 -2.32
CA ARG A 202 -2.40 -8.44 -1.44
C ARG A 202 -2.69 -7.24 -0.52
N GLY A 203 -3.72 -6.45 -0.81
CA GLY A 203 -4.13 -5.33 0.03
C GLY A 203 -4.51 -4.09 -0.76
N ASP A 204 -4.85 -3.04 -0.02
CA ASP A 204 -5.10 -1.67 -0.46
C ASP A 204 -6.34 -1.49 -1.34
N PRO A 205 -7.49 -2.11 -1.01
CA PRO A 205 -8.64 -2.10 -1.89
C PRO A 205 -9.13 -0.69 -2.21
N TRP A 206 -9.36 -0.47 -3.50
CA TRP A 206 -9.98 0.75 -4.01
C TRP A 206 -11.21 0.42 -4.83
N MET A 207 -12.25 1.22 -4.67
CA MET A 207 -13.56 0.98 -5.27
C MET A 207 -13.97 2.12 -6.20
N ALA A 208 -14.61 1.75 -7.31
CA ALA A 208 -15.37 2.67 -8.15
C ALA A 208 -16.62 1.99 -8.67
N VAL A 209 -17.58 2.76 -9.18
CA VAL A 209 -18.77 2.23 -9.85
C VAL A 209 -19.12 3.11 -11.03
N ALA A 210 -19.48 2.49 -12.15
CA ALA A 210 -20.03 3.17 -13.31
C ALA A 210 -20.93 2.21 -14.11
N PRO A 211 -21.95 2.71 -14.82
CA PRO A 211 -22.74 1.87 -15.71
C PRO A 211 -21.88 1.41 -16.90
N VAL A 212 -22.02 0.14 -17.30
CA VAL A 212 -21.46 -0.46 -18.52
C VAL A 212 -22.61 -1.10 -19.27
N GLY A 213 -22.91 -0.63 -20.48
CA GLY A 213 -24.07 -1.13 -21.23
C GLY A 213 -25.42 -0.96 -20.51
N GLY A 214 -25.52 0.03 -19.61
CA GLY A 214 -26.71 0.27 -18.78
C GLY A 214 -26.74 -0.46 -17.45
N THR A 215 -25.82 -1.40 -17.20
CA THR A 215 -25.72 -2.13 -15.92
C THR A 215 -24.64 -1.52 -15.04
N GLU A 216 -24.98 -1.21 -13.79
CA GLU A 216 -23.98 -0.75 -12.81
C GLU A 216 -22.91 -1.81 -12.58
N THR A 217 -21.66 -1.45 -12.90
CA THR A 217 -20.48 -2.28 -12.71
C THR A 217 -19.62 -1.68 -11.61
N PHE A 218 -19.39 -2.46 -10.58
CA PHE A 218 -18.48 -2.14 -9.48
C PHE A 218 -17.08 -2.65 -9.82
N TYR A 219 -16.09 -1.80 -9.61
CA TYR A 219 -14.68 -2.09 -9.82
C TYR A 219 -14.00 -2.20 -8.47
N TYR A 220 -13.30 -3.31 -8.23
CA TYR A 220 -12.49 -3.55 -7.04
C TYR A 220 -11.03 -3.69 -7.46
N ALA A 221 -10.27 -2.61 -7.33
CA ALA A 221 -8.84 -2.63 -7.55
C ALA A 221 -8.11 -3.10 -6.29
N ASN A 222 -7.09 -3.93 -6.46
CA ASN A 222 -6.28 -4.41 -5.36
C ASN A 222 -4.85 -4.72 -5.82
N LEU A 223 -3.85 -4.49 -4.98
CA LEU A 223 -2.54 -5.10 -5.13
C LEU A 223 -2.70 -6.61 -5.24
N ALA A 224 -1.88 -7.24 -6.06
CA ALA A 224 -2.09 -8.62 -6.45
C ALA A 224 -0.80 -9.44 -6.37
N VAL A 225 -0.94 -10.68 -5.90
CA VAL A 225 0.11 -11.71 -5.96
C VAL A 225 -0.47 -12.96 -6.59
N PHE A 226 0.39 -13.86 -7.04
CA PHE A 226 -0.05 -15.20 -7.41
C PHE A 226 -0.22 -16.10 -6.17
N ALA A 227 -1.28 -16.91 -6.19
CA ALA A 227 -1.54 -17.94 -5.18
C ALA A 227 -0.41 -18.98 -5.11
N ASN A 228 0.17 -19.29 -6.27
CA ASN A 228 1.29 -20.21 -6.38
C ASN A 228 2.59 -19.45 -6.11
N ARG A 229 3.48 -20.07 -5.35
CA ARG A 229 4.84 -19.58 -5.13
C ARG A 229 5.75 -20.01 -6.29
N ASP A 230 6.87 -19.31 -6.45
CA ASP A 230 7.90 -19.71 -7.42
C ASP A 230 8.65 -21.00 -6.98
N SER A 231 9.58 -21.46 -7.81
CA SER A 231 10.40 -22.65 -7.51
C SER A 231 11.32 -22.49 -6.29
N ASN A 232 11.57 -21.25 -5.85
CA ASN A 232 12.33 -20.93 -4.66
C ASN A 232 11.42 -20.68 -3.45
N ASN A 233 10.12 -20.99 -3.57
CA ASN A 233 9.11 -20.77 -2.55
C ASN A 233 8.93 -19.29 -2.17
N ASN A 234 9.14 -18.34 -3.09
CA ASN A 234 8.83 -16.92 -2.90
C ASN A 234 7.40 -16.59 -3.32
N ILE A 235 6.83 -15.57 -2.68
CA ILE A 235 5.59 -14.95 -3.16
C ILE A 235 5.92 -14.19 -4.44
N VAL A 236 5.11 -14.38 -5.48
CA VAL A 236 5.30 -13.73 -6.78
C VAL A 236 4.34 -12.57 -6.92
N ASP A 237 4.88 -11.36 -7.07
CA ASP A 237 4.08 -10.19 -7.35
C ASP A 237 3.39 -10.29 -8.72
N ALA A 238 2.14 -9.86 -8.79
CA ALA A 238 1.35 -9.89 -10.02
C ALA A 238 1.03 -8.48 -10.57
N GLY A 239 1.23 -7.43 -9.77
CA GLY A 239 0.83 -6.06 -10.06
C GLY A 239 -0.49 -5.67 -9.39
N VAL A 240 -1.44 -5.15 -10.17
CA VAL A 240 -2.77 -4.73 -9.69
C VAL A 240 -3.86 -5.58 -10.35
N SER A 241 -4.74 -6.15 -9.53
CA SER A 241 -5.98 -6.77 -9.97
C SER A 241 -7.12 -5.77 -10.03
N VAL A 242 -7.94 -5.83 -11.07
CA VAL A 242 -9.20 -5.08 -11.17
C VAL A 242 -10.34 -6.08 -11.37
N HIS A 243 -11.08 -6.37 -10.31
CA HIS A 243 -12.27 -7.21 -10.40
C HIS A 243 -13.47 -6.39 -10.83
N ARG A 244 -14.34 -6.96 -11.65
CA ARG A 244 -15.62 -6.35 -12.03
C ARG A 244 -16.77 -7.16 -11.48
N GLY A 245 -17.74 -6.49 -10.87
CA GLY A 245 -18.89 -7.15 -10.29
C GLY A 245 -20.18 -6.36 -10.46
N THR A 246 -21.29 -7.07 -10.37
CA THR A 246 -22.63 -6.52 -10.56
C THR A 246 -23.60 -7.10 -9.54
N PHE A 247 -24.70 -6.39 -9.31
CA PHE A 247 -25.82 -6.90 -8.54
C PHE A 247 -26.79 -7.66 -9.44
N THR A 248 -27.29 -8.79 -8.96
CA THR A 248 -28.44 -9.52 -9.52
C THR A 248 -29.46 -9.74 -8.42
N GLY A 249 -30.55 -8.97 -8.45
CA GLY A 249 -31.52 -8.96 -7.35
C GLY A 249 -30.87 -8.49 -6.05
N THR A 250 -30.89 -9.34 -5.02
CA THR A 250 -30.35 -9.05 -3.69
C THR A 250 -28.91 -9.55 -3.49
N SER A 251 -28.25 -10.03 -4.54
CA SER A 251 -26.91 -10.64 -4.47
C SER A 251 -25.89 -9.87 -5.30
N PHE A 252 -24.63 -9.90 -4.89
CA PHE A 252 -23.50 -9.35 -5.64
C PHE A 252 -22.50 -10.44 -6.01
N THR A 253 -21.96 -10.36 -7.22
CA THR A 253 -20.92 -11.29 -7.70
C THR A 253 -19.88 -10.56 -8.54
N PHE A 254 -18.60 -10.94 -8.37
CA PHE A 254 -17.56 -10.61 -9.34
C PHE A 254 -17.63 -11.56 -10.53
N SER A 255 -17.67 -11.02 -11.76
CA SER A 255 -17.76 -11.78 -13.01
C SER A 255 -16.39 -12.14 -13.57
N ASP A 256 -15.41 -11.25 -13.42
CA ASP A 256 -14.06 -11.43 -13.93
C ASP A 256 -13.03 -10.53 -13.22
N LEU A 257 -11.79 -10.62 -13.71
CA LEU A 257 -10.62 -9.87 -13.29
C LEU A 257 -9.78 -9.50 -14.50
N HIS A 258 -9.21 -8.28 -14.47
CA HIS A 258 -8.07 -7.90 -15.28
C HIS A 258 -6.83 -7.70 -14.43
N LEU A 259 -5.72 -8.33 -14.81
CA LEU A 259 -4.42 -8.13 -14.17
C LEU A 259 -3.63 -7.06 -14.93
N LEU A 260 -3.20 -6.03 -14.20
CA LEU A 260 -2.35 -4.95 -14.65
C LEU A 260 -0.95 -5.18 -14.08
N SER A 261 -0.11 -5.86 -14.84
CA SER A 261 1.27 -6.16 -14.42
C SER A 261 2.21 -5.01 -14.74
N ALA A 262 3.22 -4.82 -13.89
CA ALA A 262 4.25 -3.82 -14.14
C ALA A 262 5.03 -4.13 -15.43
N PRO A 263 5.36 -3.14 -16.27
CA PRO A 263 6.03 -3.36 -17.56
C PRO A 263 7.36 -4.10 -17.43
N ASN A 264 8.09 -3.87 -16.34
CA ASN A 264 9.37 -4.50 -16.06
C ASN A 264 9.27 -5.48 -14.87
N ALA A 265 8.11 -6.10 -14.69
CA ALA A 265 7.97 -7.20 -13.74
C ALA A 265 8.93 -8.36 -14.09
N PRO A 266 9.52 -9.04 -13.09
CA PRO A 266 9.24 -8.93 -11.66
C PRO A 266 10.11 -7.89 -10.91
N PHE A 267 10.79 -6.99 -11.61
CA PHE A 267 11.73 -6.03 -11.01
C PHE A 267 11.06 -4.75 -10.49
N ASP A 268 9.92 -4.42 -11.07
CA ASP A 268 9.06 -3.34 -10.65
C ASP A 268 8.13 -3.80 -9.51
N PHE A 269 7.76 -2.85 -8.64
CA PHE A 269 6.83 -3.07 -7.54
C PHE A 269 5.72 -2.02 -7.56
N TYR A 270 4.50 -2.47 -7.83
CA TYR A 270 3.32 -1.61 -7.73
C TYR A 270 2.86 -1.49 -6.28
N ASP A 271 2.42 -0.28 -5.92
CA ASP A 271 1.83 0.07 -4.64
C ASP A 271 0.82 1.22 -4.80
N LYS A 272 -0.09 1.36 -3.82
CA LYS A 272 -1.07 2.46 -3.73
C LYS A 272 -1.84 2.72 -5.02
N GLU A 273 -2.50 1.68 -5.51
CA GLU A 273 -3.46 1.76 -6.59
C GLU A 273 -4.73 2.52 -6.19
N ALA A 274 -5.31 3.20 -7.16
CA ALA A 274 -6.63 3.79 -7.05
C ALA A 274 -7.36 3.69 -8.40
N VAL A 275 -8.64 3.34 -8.36
CA VAL A 275 -9.50 3.24 -9.55
C VAL A 275 -10.57 4.33 -9.57
N ALA A 276 -10.79 4.90 -10.74
CA ALA A 276 -11.94 5.75 -11.05
C ALA A 276 -12.67 5.19 -12.27
N ALA A 277 -14.00 5.29 -12.27
CA ALA A 277 -14.82 4.91 -13.41
C ALA A 277 -15.93 5.94 -13.63
N ARG A 278 -16.24 6.24 -14.90
CA ARG A 278 -17.35 7.12 -15.28
C ARG A 278 -17.82 6.79 -16.69
N GLN A 279 -19.14 6.85 -16.89
CA GLN A 279 -19.71 6.83 -18.23
C GLN A 279 -19.72 8.25 -18.81
N VAL A 280 -19.19 8.38 -20.01
CA VAL A 280 -19.07 9.63 -20.77
C VAL A 280 -19.59 9.35 -22.17
N ASN A 281 -20.64 10.07 -22.59
CA ASN A 281 -21.25 9.92 -23.92
C ASN A 281 -21.60 8.46 -24.28
N GLY A 282 -22.13 7.69 -23.31
CA GLY A 282 -22.49 6.28 -23.48
C GLY A 282 -21.32 5.28 -23.36
N GLN A 283 -20.08 5.76 -23.29
CA GLN A 283 -18.88 4.93 -23.16
C GLN A 283 -18.33 4.98 -21.73
N THR A 284 -17.99 3.83 -21.17
CA THR A 284 -17.46 3.76 -19.80
C THR A 284 -15.94 3.81 -19.81
N ILE A 285 -15.39 4.87 -19.24
CA ILE A 285 -13.96 5.04 -19.03
C ILE A 285 -13.62 4.53 -17.63
N VAL A 286 -12.56 3.74 -17.52
CA VAL A 286 -11.98 3.31 -16.25
C VAL A 286 -10.51 3.73 -16.25
N ALA A 287 -10.04 4.35 -15.17
CA ALA A 287 -8.65 4.72 -14.99
C ALA A 287 -8.15 4.13 -13.67
N VAL A 288 -7.01 3.45 -13.71
CA VAL A 288 -6.32 2.94 -12.53
C VAL A 288 -4.98 3.65 -12.46
N SER A 289 -4.77 4.48 -11.43
CA SER A 289 -3.45 5.02 -11.15
C SER A 289 -2.73 4.12 -10.15
N VAL A 290 -1.40 4.04 -10.27
CA VAL A 290 -0.55 3.30 -9.34
C VAL A 290 0.70 4.10 -9.03
N THR A 291 1.39 3.73 -7.96
CA THR A 291 2.80 4.06 -7.74
C THR A 291 3.64 2.88 -8.19
N ASN A 292 4.51 3.07 -9.18
CA ASN A 292 5.47 2.06 -9.61
C ASN A 292 6.86 2.37 -9.04
N PHE A 293 7.32 1.55 -8.10
CA PHE A 293 8.72 1.53 -7.69
C PHE A 293 9.49 0.70 -8.71
N ILE A 294 10.11 1.39 -9.68
CA ILE A 294 10.78 0.74 -10.80
C ILE A 294 12.09 0.07 -10.38
N GLY A 295 12.41 -1.06 -11.01
CA GLY A 295 13.74 -1.65 -10.97
C GLY A 295 14.71 -0.87 -11.86
N ILE A 296 15.83 -0.39 -11.31
CA ILE A 296 16.83 0.43 -12.04
C ILE A 296 18.08 -0.42 -12.34
N SER A 297 18.35 -0.65 -13.63
CA SER A 297 19.47 -1.45 -14.14
C SER A 297 20.48 -0.65 -14.99
N THR A 298 20.43 0.68 -14.93
CA THR A 298 21.30 1.58 -15.71
C THR A 298 22.80 1.32 -15.43
N PRO A 299 23.68 1.32 -16.46
CA PRO A 299 25.11 1.12 -16.25
C PRO A 299 25.72 2.02 -15.17
N GLY A 300 26.47 1.38 -14.27
CA GLY A 300 27.13 2.04 -13.15
C GLY A 300 26.28 2.21 -11.89
N THR A 301 25.02 1.76 -11.86
CA THR A 301 24.29 1.58 -10.59
C THR A 301 24.68 0.27 -9.92
N ASN A 302 24.44 0.16 -8.61
CA ASN A 302 24.59 -1.06 -7.84
C ASN A 302 23.35 -1.95 -8.03
N PRO A 303 23.43 -3.08 -8.77
CA PRO A 303 22.27 -3.91 -9.04
C PRO A 303 21.62 -4.46 -7.77
N ALA A 304 22.41 -4.75 -6.73
CA ALA A 304 21.88 -5.29 -5.47
C ALA A 304 20.98 -4.29 -4.72
N ALA A 305 21.17 -2.99 -4.92
CA ALA A 305 20.38 -1.94 -4.28
C ALA A 305 19.26 -1.40 -5.18
N CYS A 306 19.48 -1.39 -6.50
CA CYS A 306 18.62 -0.68 -7.44
C CYS A 306 17.63 -1.59 -8.20
N GLN A 307 17.91 -2.89 -8.32
CA GLN A 307 17.20 -3.75 -9.27
C GLN A 307 15.75 -4.09 -8.89
N PHE A 308 15.39 -4.08 -7.61
CA PHE A 308 14.05 -4.46 -7.14
C PHE A 308 13.42 -3.30 -6.39
N GLY A 309 12.47 -2.60 -7.02
CA GLY A 309 11.81 -1.46 -6.38
C GLY A 309 12.74 -0.34 -5.94
N GLY A 310 13.87 -0.16 -6.64
CA GLY A 310 14.89 0.83 -6.28
C GLY A 310 14.53 2.28 -6.63
N GLY A 311 13.45 2.47 -7.38
CA GLY A 311 12.92 3.78 -7.73
C GLY A 311 12.32 4.53 -6.52
N PHE A 312 12.12 5.83 -6.68
CA PHE A 312 11.38 6.68 -5.76
C PHE A 312 9.92 6.86 -6.17
N GLY A 313 9.38 5.97 -7.00
CA GLY A 313 8.00 5.99 -7.41
C GLY A 313 7.79 6.80 -8.69
N GLN A 314 7.34 6.10 -9.72
CA GLN A 314 6.74 6.63 -10.93
C GLN A 314 5.23 6.61 -10.77
N ILE A 315 4.54 7.69 -11.12
CA ILE A 315 3.07 7.67 -11.17
C ILE A 315 2.63 7.25 -12.55
N GLU A 316 1.85 6.18 -12.59
CA GLU A 316 1.39 5.55 -13.83
C GLU A 316 -0.13 5.48 -13.87
N VAL A 317 -0.71 5.52 -15.07
CA VAL A 317 -2.14 5.30 -15.31
C VAL A 317 -2.34 4.21 -16.34
N TRP A 318 -3.13 3.22 -15.97
CA TRP A 318 -3.77 2.29 -16.88
C TRP A 318 -5.17 2.78 -17.19
N ARG A 319 -5.60 2.67 -18.44
CA ARG A 319 -6.93 3.12 -18.86
C ARG A 319 -7.70 2.04 -19.60
N SER A 320 -9.00 2.04 -19.44
CA SER A 320 -9.95 1.32 -20.27
C SER A 320 -10.93 2.31 -20.86
N ALA A 321 -11.27 2.10 -22.13
CA ALA A 321 -12.33 2.84 -22.82
C ALA A 321 -13.56 1.95 -23.09
N ASP A 322 -13.59 0.72 -22.59
CA ASP A 322 -14.62 -0.27 -22.90
C ASP A 322 -15.24 -0.88 -21.64
N GLY A 323 -15.34 -0.08 -20.56
CA GLY A 323 -15.92 -0.54 -19.29
C GLY A 323 -15.06 -1.53 -18.53
N GLY A 324 -13.75 -1.52 -18.78
CA GLY A 324 -12.78 -2.40 -18.14
C GLY A 324 -12.68 -3.78 -18.80
N ASN A 325 -13.14 -3.96 -20.04
CA ASN A 325 -12.94 -5.22 -20.78
C ASN A 325 -11.50 -5.35 -21.31
N THR A 326 -10.86 -4.23 -21.61
CA THR A 326 -9.44 -4.16 -21.95
C THR A 326 -8.81 -2.95 -21.29
N PHE A 327 -7.52 -3.08 -20.95
CA PHE A 327 -6.72 -1.97 -20.41
C PHE A 327 -5.54 -1.68 -21.34
N GLN A 328 -5.24 -0.40 -21.50
CA GLN A 328 -4.10 0.15 -22.24
C GLN A 328 -3.23 0.92 -21.26
N GLY A 329 -1.92 0.84 -21.42
CA GLY A 329 -0.97 1.52 -20.55
C GLY A 329 0.25 0.66 -20.20
N PRO A 330 1.00 1.06 -19.17
CA PRO A 330 0.78 2.29 -18.39
C PRO A 330 1.21 3.55 -19.17
N VAL A 331 0.51 4.66 -18.93
CA VAL A 331 0.96 6.01 -19.31
C VAL A 331 1.67 6.62 -18.11
N ILE A 332 2.88 7.13 -18.31
CA ILE A 332 3.67 7.77 -17.25
C ILE A 332 3.15 9.19 -17.04
N VAL A 333 2.61 9.46 -15.85
CA VAL A 333 2.12 10.78 -15.43
C VAL A 333 3.24 11.60 -14.78
N GLN A 334 4.01 10.95 -13.91
CA GLN A 334 5.19 11.52 -13.26
C GLN A 334 6.32 10.50 -13.36
N PRO A 335 7.39 10.79 -14.12
CA PRO A 335 8.56 9.93 -14.16
C PRO A 335 9.17 9.74 -12.77
N ASP A 336 9.81 8.58 -12.59
CA ASP A 336 10.63 8.30 -11.40
C ASP A 336 11.67 9.41 -11.15
N GLN A 337 11.90 9.75 -9.89
CA GLN A 337 12.79 10.84 -9.48
C GLN A 337 14.02 10.35 -8.71
N THR A 338 14.49 9.15 -9.01
CA THR A 338 15.78 8.65 -8.50
C THR A 338 16.94 9.44 -9.10
N ASN A 339 17.81 9.98 -8.25
CA ASN A 339 19.01 10.68 -8.67
C ASN A 339 20.22 9.74 -8.73
N ILE A 340 20.27 8.93 -9.79
CA ILE A 340 21.37 7.99 -10.04
C ILE A 340 22.73 8.67 -10.22
N ALA A 341 22.77 9.96 -10.58
CA ALA A 341 24.01 10.70 -10.72
C ALA A 341 24.61 11.06 -9.35
N ALA A 342 23.76 11.35 -8.36
CA ALA A 342 24.18 11.66 -7.00
C ALA A 342 24.45 10.40 -6.15
N ASP A 343 23.78 9.28 -6.44
CA ASP A 343 23.92 8.05 -5.67
C ASP A 343 23.73 6.81 -6.54
N ARG A 344 24.82 6.06 -6.74
CA ARG A 344 24.81 4.80 -7.50
C ARG A 344 24.07 3.66 -6.80
N ASN A 345 23.69 3.81 -5.53
CA ASN A 345 22.88 2.84 -4.79
C ASN A 345 21.38 3.17 -4.81
N CYS A 346 20.95 4.18 -5.58
CA CYS A 346 19.53 4.56 -5.69
C CYS A 346 18.89 4.96 -4.34
N GLY A 347 19.67 5.40 -3.36
CA GLY A 347 19.17 5.90 -2.08
C GLY A 347 18.85 7.40 -2.09
N THR A 348 19.00 8.08 -3.23
CA THR A 348 18.80 9.53 -3.35
C THR A 348 17.73 9.82 -4.39
N GLY A 349 16.72 10.61 -4.04
CA GLY A 349 15.59 10.93 -4.91
C GLY A 349 14.44 11.61 -4.17
N THR A 350 13.29 11.75 -4.85
CA THR A 350 12.06 12.32 -4.27
C THR A 350 10.93 11.33 -4.42
N LEU A 351 10.33 10.91 -3.31
CA LEU A 351 9.25 9.91 -3.31
C LEU A 351 7.99 10.46 -3.99
N ASN A 352 7.43 9.74 -4.94
CA ASN A 352 6.06 9.94 -5.43
C ASN A 352 5.22 8.77 -4.97
N GLN A 353 4.08 9.02 -4.31
CA GLN A 353 3.19 7.96 -3.88
C GLN A 353 1.75 8.44 -3.69
N GLY A 354 0.81 7.49 -3.66
CA GLY A 354 -0.58 7.74 -3.29
C GLY A 354 -1.33 8.51 -4.36
N SER A 355 -1.17 8.09 -5.60
CA SER A 355 -1.90 8.67 -6.71
C SER A 355 -3.39 8.35 -6.61
N MET A 356 -4.23 9.32 -6.99
CA MET A 356 -5.67 9.15 -7.07
C MET A 356 -6.17 9.74 -8.39
N PRO A 357 -6.84 8.96 -9.25
CA PRO A 357 -7.43 9.47 -10.46
C PRO A 357 -8.89 9.91 -10.20
N VAL A 358 -9.37 10.83 -11.02
CA VAL A 358 -10.80 11.16 -11.14
C VAL A 358 -11.12 11.46 -12.60
N ILE A 359 -12.34 11.13 -13.04
CA ILE A 359 -12.78 11.30 -14.43
C ILE A 359 -13.87 12.37 -14.48
N GLY A 360 -13.63 13.44 -15.23
CA GLY A 360 -14.56 14.54 -15.47
C GLY A 360 -15.75 14.14 -16.35
N PRO A 361 -16.81 14.97 -16.39
CA PRO A 361 -18.03 14.67 -17.16
C PRO A 361 -17.79 14.67 -18.67
N ASP A 362 -16.73 15.33 -19.13
CA ASP A 362 -16.25 15.39 -20.51
C ASP A 362 -15.27 14.26 -20.85
N GLY A 363 -14.95 13.38 -19.90
CA GLY A 363 -13.94 12.33 -20.06
C GLY A 363 -12.51 12.78 -19.83
N SER A 364 -12.28 14.02 -19.38
CA SER A 364 -10.98 14.43 -18.86
C SER A 364 -10.59 13.56 -17.66
N VAL A 365 -9.29 13.29 -17.50
CA VAL A 365 -8.76 12.54 -16.35
C VAL A 365 -7.79 13.43 -15.61
N VAL A 366 -7.98 13.59 -14.29
CA VAL A 366 -7.03 14.28 -13.42
C VAL A 366 -6.47 13.26 -12.43
N VAL A 367 -5.16 13.29 -12.25
CA VAL A 367 -4.47 12.49 -11.23
C VAL A 367 -3.76 13.44 -10.28
N ALA A 368 -3.97 13.27 -8.97
CA ALA A 368 -3.18 13.95 -7.94
C ALA A 368 -2.40 12.93 -7.09
N TRP A 369 -1.25 13.34 -6.58
CA TRP A 369 -0.38 12.48 -5.75
C TRP A 369 0.47 13.33 -4.80
N THR A 370 1.10 12.66 -3.83
CA THR A 370 2.09 13.27 -2.95
C THR A 370 3.49 13.13 -3.56
N ASN A 371 4.23 14.24 -3.60
CA ASN A 371 5.63 14.35 -4.00
C ASN A 371 6.48 14.80 -2.81
N GLY A 372 7.26 13.88 -2.26
CA GLY A 372 8.03 14.00 -1.03
C GLY A 372 7.87 12.76 -0.15
N PRO A 373 8.79 12.51 0.81
CA PRO A 373 9.98 13.31 1.10
C PRO A 373 11.07 13.20 0.03
N LYS A 374 12.08 14.05 0.19
CA LYS A 374 13.38 13.84 -0.46
C LYS A 374 14.30 13.02 0.41
N PHE A 375 15.06 12.16 -0.24
CA PHE A 375 16.06 11.30 0.37
C PHE A 375 17.44 11.60 -0.20
N ALA A 376 18.47 11.47 0.65
CA ALA A 376 19.85 11.34 0.23
C ALA A 376 20.48 10.16 0.95
N GLN A 377 21.08 9.26 0.19
CA GLN A 377 21.76 8.05 0.68
C GLN A 377 20.90 7.23 1.66
N GLY A 378 19.62 7.08 1.36
CA GLY A 378 18.63 6.32 2.14
C GLY A 378 18.05 7.06 3.34
N SER A 379 18.47 8.30 3.60
CA SER A 379 17.98 9.12 4.71
C SER A 379 17.10 10.26 4.21
N VAL A 380 16.02 10.57 4.92
CA VAL A 380 15.19 11.74 4.62
C VAL A 380 16.00 13.02 4.87
N VAL A 381 16.06 13.92 3.90
CA VAL A 381 16.86 15.17 3.96
C VAL A 381 16.05 16.46 3.82
N ASP A 382 14.82 16.38 3.29
CA ASP A 382 13.92 17.53 3.19
C ASP A 382 12.67 17.24 4.03
N SER A 383 12.69 17.78 5.25
CA SER A 383 11.72 17.53 6.31
C SER A 383 11.44 18.85 7.01
N PRO A 384 10.55 19.68 6.45
CA PRO A 384 9.16 19.43 6.84
C PRO A 384 8.15 19.54 5.70
N THR A 385 8.54 19.77 4.44
CA THR A 385 7.55 20.04 3.38
C THR A 385 7.51 18.98 2.31
N GLU A 386 6.29 18.62 1.90
CA GLU A 386 5.99 17.83 0.71
C GLU A 386 5.12 18.66 -0.23
N SER A 387 4.86 18.14 -1.42
CA SER A 387 4.02 18.79 -2.43
C SER A 387 2.89 17.87 -2.83
N ILE A 388 1.68 18.42 -2.94
CA ILE A 388 0.61 17.81 -3.71
C ILE A 388 0.77 18.26 -5.15
N MET A 389 0.94 17.28 -6.03
CA MET A 389 1.10 17.47 -7.46
C MET A 389 -0.15 16.98 -8.18
N ALA A 390 -0.41 17.51 -9.37
CA ALA A 390 -1.45 17.00 -10.24
C ALA A 390 -1.06 17.07 -11.72
N ALA A 391 -1.68 16.25 -12.54
CA ALA A 391 -1.60 16.32 -13.99
C ALA A 391 -2.96 15.97 -14.60
N GLY A 392 -3.26 16.59 -15.74
CA GLY A 392 -4.54 16.43 -16.44
C GLY A 392 -4.36 15.77 -17.81
N SER A 393 -5.39 15.07 -18.24
CA SER A 393 -5.56 14.48 -19.57
C SER A 393 -6.88 14.94 -20.14
N THR A 394 -6.88 15.36 -21.41
CA THR A 394 -8.08 15.74 -22.16
C THR A 394 -8.49 14.68 -23.19
N ASP A 395 -7.84 13.52 -23.20
CA ASP A 395 -8.01 12.46 -24.20
C ASP A 395 -8.36 11.09 -23.57
N GLY A 396 -8.98 11.12 -22.39
CA GLY A 396 -9.40 9.93 -21.66
C GLY A 396 -8.22 9.13 -21.11
N GLY A 397 -7.17 9.81 -20.66
CA GLY A 397 -5.99 9.22 -20.03
C GLY A 397 -4.96 8.63 -20.99
N LYS A 398 -4.99 8.96 -22.30
CA LYS A 398 -3.96 8.47 -23.25
C LYS A 398 -2.67 9.25 -23.10
N THR A 399 -2.77 10.55 -22.87
CA THR A 399 -1.63 11.43 -22.61
C THR A 399 -1.95 12.36 -21.44
N PHE A 400 -0.92 12.83 -20.75
CA PHE A 400 -1.04 13.76 -19.63
C PHE A 400 -0.19 15.01 -19.86
N SER A 401 -0.67 16.13 -19.35
CA SER A 401 0.11 17.36 -19.24
C SER A 401 1.35 17.14 -18.37
N SER A 402 2.29 18.08 -18.41
CA SER A 402 3.33 18.13 -17.38
C SER A 402 2.69 18.28 -15.99
N PRO A 403 3.25 17.62 -14.96
CA PRO A 403 2.84 17.81 -13.58
C PRO A 403 2.89 19.27 -13.14
N VAL A 404 1.87 19.70 -12.40
CA VAL A 404 1.80 21.02 -11.77
C VAL A 404 1.79 20.88 -10.26
N LEU A 405 2.46 21.81 -9.58
CA LEU A 405 2.36 21.96 -8.13
C LEU A 405 0.98 22.52 -7.79
N VAL A 406 0.20 21.77 -7.01
CA VAL A 406 -1.09 22.25 -6.49
C VAL A 406 -0.89 22.97 -5.16
N GLN A 407 -0.20 22.33 -4.23
CA GLN A 407 -0.03 22.85 -2.88
C GLN A 407 1.23 22.29 -2.21
N LYS A 408 1.95 23.11 -1.45
CA LYS A 408 2.96 22.60 -0.50
C LYS A 408 2.29 22.29 0.84
N ILE A 409 2.63 21.16 1.43
CA ILE A 409 2.07 20.70 2.71
C ILE A 409 3.19 20.46 3.71
N ILE A 410 2.87 20.54 5.01
CA ILE A 410 3.64 19.83 6.02
C ILE A 410 2.94 18.49 6.25
N PRO A 411 3.63 17.35 6.04
CA PRO A 411 3.00 16.05 6.15
C PRO A 411 2.73 15.73 7.63
N GLY A 412 1.62 15.06 7.90
CA GLY A 412 1.23 14.60 9.22
C GLY A 412 2.28 13.70 9.87
N ARG A 413 3.16 13.05 9.09
CA ARG A 413 4.25 12.24 9.65
C ARG A 413 5.22 12.99 10.58
N GLN A 414 5.32 14.32 10.47
CA GLN A 414 6.13 15.12 11.40
C GLN A 414 5.50 15.19 12.78
N ASN A 415 4.16 15.25 12.82
CA ASN A 415 3.34 15.43 14.01
C ASN A 415 2.14 14.46 13.96
N PRO A 416 2.34 13.13 13.93
CA PRO A 416 1.21 12.24 13.79
C PRO A 416 0.36 12.29 15.07
N PRO A 417 -0.97 12.09 14.95
CA PRO A 417 -1.82 11.91 16.11
C PRO A 417 -1.32 10.76 17.00
N VAL A 418 -1.68 10.81 18.29
CA VAL A 418 -1.37 9.73 19.23
C VAL A 418 -1.92 8.39 18.70
N GLY A 419 -1.09 7.35 18.77
CA GLY A 419 -1.45 6.01 18.27
C GLY A 419 -1.06 5.74 16.82
N PHE A 420 -0.58 6.74 16.07
CA PHE A 420 -0.08 6.56 14.71
C PHE A 420 1.44 6.49 14.65
N ASN A 421 1.97 5.61 13.80
CA ASN A 421 3.40 5.49 13.58
C ASN A 421 3.89 6.57 12.60
N ARG A 422 4.81 7.43 13.04
CA ARG A 422 5.50 8.44 12.21
C ARG A 422 6.01 7.89 10.89
N ALA A 423 6.55 6.67 10.88
CA ALA A 423 7.18 6.09 9.71
C ALA A 423 6.19 5.57 8.64
N ARG A 424 4.89 5.57 8.91
CA ARG A 424 3.85 4.99 8.02
C ARG A 424 2.64 5.90 7.81
N TYR A 425 2.76 7.17 8.18
CA TYR A 425 1.67 8.13 8.01
C TYR A 425 1.60 8.58 6.55
N ASN A 426 0.42 8.49 5.95
CA ASN A 426 0.19 8.75 4.52
C ASN A 426 -0.72 9.96 4.36
N ASP A 427 -0.19 11.06 3.81
CA ASP A 427 -0.92 12.31 3.54
C ASP A 427 -1.47 12.36 2.10
N PHE A 428 -1.97 11.22 1.60
CA PHE A 428 -2.36 11.10 0.20
C PHE A 428 -3.59 11.96 -0.13
N PRO A 429 -3.57 12.70 -1.25
CA PRO A 429 -4.71 13.53 -1.64
C PRO A 429 -5.95 12.71 -1.98
N ARG A 430 -7.12 13.34 -1.84
CA ARG A 430 -8.39 12.83 -2.37
C ARG A 430 -9.00 13.80 -3.36
N LEU A 431 -9.41 13.30 -4.52
CA LEU A 431 -10.06 14.08 -5.56
C LEU A 431 -11.55 13.74 -5.69
N ALA A 432 -12.36 14.76 -5.97
CA ALA A 432 -13.74 14.60 -6.42
C ALA A 432 -13.99 15.55 -7.59
N VAL A 433 -15.05 15.30 -8.37
CA VAL A 433 -15.43 16.18 -9.48
C VAL A 433 -16.94 16.33 -9.52
N SER A 434 -17.42 17.58 -9.65
CA SER A 434 -18.85 17.86 -9.81
C SER A 434 -19.36 17.40 -11.19
N SER A 435 -20.69 17.37 -11.32
CA SER A 435 -21.35 17.22 -12.62
C SER A 435 -21.03 18.36 -13.60
N SER A 436 -20.69 19.56 -13.09
CA SER A 436 -20.26 20.70 -13.90
C SER A 436 -18.78 20.67 -14.30
N GLY A 437 -18.01 19.67 -13.86
CA GLY A 437 -16.59 19.53 -14.18
C GLY A 437 -15.65 20.31 -13.27
N VAL A 438 -16.11 20.78 -12.11
CA VAL A 438 -15.25 21.41 -11.09
C VAL A 438 -14.60 20.31 -10.27
N PHE A 439 -13.27 20.33 -10.18
CA PHE A 439 -12.49 19.40 -9.37
C PHE A 439 -12.28 19.93 -7.96
N PHE A 440 -12.45 19.06 -6.97
CA PHE A 440 -12.22 19.33 -5.56
C PHE A 440 -11.09 18.44 -5.07
N LEU A 441 -10.15 19.02 -4.33
CA LEU A 441 -9.02 18.33 -3.75
C LEU A 441 -9.10 18.47 -2.23
N ALA A 442 -9.16 17.34 -1.52
CA ALA A 442 -8.94 17.26 -0.10
C ALA A 442 -7.51 16.78 0.16
N LEU A 443 -6.83 17.42 1.10
CA LEU A 443 -5.45 17.12 1.48
C LEU A 443 -5.28 17.35 2.98
N GLN A 444 -4.26 16.71 3.55
CA GLN A 444 -3.84 16.97 4.92
C GLN A 444 -2.65 17.95 4.92
N ASN A 445 -2.70 18.97 5.77
CA ASN A 445 -1.61 19.91 5.94
C ASN A 445 -1.43 20.29 7.41
N ALA A 446 -0.36 19.79 8.03
CA ALA A 446 -0.09 19.99 9.45
C ALA A 446 0.30 21.45 9.82
N VAL A 447 0.42 22.38 8.87
CA VAL A 447 0.56 23.82 9.16
C VAL A 447 -0.74 24.40 9.73
N VAL A 448 -1.88 23.89 9.28
CA VAL A 448 -3.21 24.45 9.60
C VAL A 448 -3.66 24.05 11.00
N ALA A 449 -3.15 22.92 11.50
CA ALA A 449 -3.20 22.58 12.91
C ALA A 449 -2.12 23.38 13.65
N GLY A 450 -2.46 24.59 14.08
CA GLY A 450 -1.76 25.18 15.24
C GLY A 450 -1.86 24.22 16.44
N ASN A 451 -1.40 24.62 17.62
CA ASN A 451 -1.70 23.88 18.88
C ASN A 451 -3.22 23.81 19.24
N GLN A 452 -4.09 24.08 18.27
CA GLN A 452 -5.53 24.00 18.27
C GLN A 452 -5.85 22.86 17.29
N GLY A 453 -6.35 21.73 17.78
CA GLY A 453 -6.38 20.43 17.11
C GLY A 453 -6.84 20.37 15.65
N ILE A 454 -6.47 19.25 15.02
CA ILE A 454 -6.84 18.73 13.69
C ILE A 454 -8.13 19.37 13.14
N GLY A 455 -7.98 20.16 12.07
CA GLY A 455 -9.04 20.61 11.17
C GLY A 455 -8.91 19.94 9.82
#